data_AF-A0A957CQM5-F1
#
_entry.id   AF-A0A957CQM5-F1
#
_cell.length_a   1.000
_cell.length_b   1.000
_cell.length_c   1.000
_cell.angle_alpha   90.00
_cell.angle_beta   90.00
_cell.angle_gamma   90.00
#
_symmetry.space_group_name_H-M   'P 1'
#
loop_
_entity.id
_entity.type
_entity.pdbx_description
1 polymer ?
#
loop_
_entity_poly.entity_id
_entity_poly.type
_entity_poly.pdbx_seq_one_letter_code
_entity_poly.pdbx_strand_id
1 'polypeptide(L)'
;AFRQADLPLHVVVNDTDLSFMSADQPTLIKLFGDWQQPASLVVTEQDQSMLLNGRFPNKAAIIDTVRLALKTHAALFIGINLRDTAITVLFDSITGSQFQQPAFAVWSGMDVQEAEAWRSNRNLTIIDDHPAAFLQALLNT
;
A
#
# COMPACT_ATOMS: atom_id res chain seq x y z
N ALA A 1 -2.01 0.25 18.18
CA ALA A 1 -3.35 0.46 17.59
C ALA A 1 -4.24 -0.77 17.79
N PHE A 2 -4.35 -1.71 16.83
CA PHE A 2 -5.29 -2.86 16.92
C PHE A 2 -5.23 -3.65 18.23
N ARG A 3 -4.03 -4.03 18.67
CA ARG A 3 -3.83 -4.71 19.97
C ARG A 3 -4.27 -3.88 21.18
N GLN A 4 -4.07 -2.56 21.15
CA GLN A 4 -4.52 -1.67 22.23
C GLN A 4 -6.04 -1.48 22.23
N ALA A 5 -6.68 -1.66 21.07
CA ALA A 5 -8.13 -1.58 20.89
C ALA A 5 -8.84 -2.93 21.04
N ASP A 6 -8.12 -3.99 21.41
CA ASP A 6 -8.62 -5.37 21.52
C ASP A 6 -9.34 -5.87 20.25
N LEU A 7 -8.88 -5.41 19.08
CA LEU A 7 -9.42 -5.83 17.79
C LEU A 7 -8.56 -6.95 17.19
N PRO A 8 -9.18 -8.03 16.66
CA PRO A 8 -8.45 -9.05 15.94
C PRO A 8 -7.80 -8.44 14.70
N LEU A 9 -6.57 -8.87 14.41
CA LEU A 9 -5.80 -8.42 13.27
C LEU A 9 -5.03 -9.61 12.71
N HIS A 10 -5.25 -9.92 11.44
CA HIS A 10 -4.43 -10.88 10.73
C HIS A 10 -3.18 -10.18 10.18
N VAL A 11 -1.99 -10.71 10.48
CA VAL A 11 -0.73 -10.13 10.01
C VAL A 11 -0.12 -11.06 8.97
N VAL A 12 0.16 -10.51 7.78
CA VAL A 12 0.77 -11.23 6.66
C VAL A 12 2.17 -10.67 6.44
N VAL A 13 3.18 -11.52 6.57
CA VAL A 13 4.58 -11.21 6.30
C VAL A 13 5.11 -12.04 5.13
N ASN A 14 4.72 -13.32 5.04
CA ASN A 14 5.13 -14.25 3.98
C ASN A 14 3.91 -14.94 3.31
N ASP A 15 4.12 -15.58 2.17
CA ASP A 15 3.06 -16.20 1.36
C ASP A 15 2.24 -17.24 2.15
N THR A 16 2.86 -17.94 3.12
CA THR A 16 2.17 -18.91 3.98
C THR A 16 1.07 -18.27 4.83
N ASP A 17 1.24 -17.00 5.21
CA ASP A 17 0.30 -16.29 6.07
C ASP A 17 -1.01 -15.96 5.33
N LEU A 18 -0.98 -15.93 3.99
CA LEU A 18 -2.15 -15.66 3.16
C LEU A 18 -3.23 -16.73 3.32
N SER A 19 -2.84 -17.98 3.60
CA SER A 19 -3.78 -19.11 3.77
C SER A 19 -4.75 -18.92 4.95
N PHE A 20 -4.44 -18.01 5.86
CA PHE A 20 -5.22 -17.71 7.05
C PHE A 20 -5.99 -16.38 6.94
N MET A 21 -5.96 -15.72 5.78
CA MET A 21 -6.77 -14.53 5.54
C MET A 21 -8.26 -14.88 5.60
N SER A 22 -9.02 -14.02 6.28
CA SER A 22 -10.48 -14.09 6.34
C SER A 22 -11.06 -12.73 5.99
N ALA A 23 -12.20 -12.72 5.29
CA ALA A 23 -12.90 -11.49 4.92
C ALA A 23 -13.48 -10.76 6.14
N ASP A 24 -13.70 -11.46 7.25
CA ASP A 24 -14.38 -10.93 8.45
C ASP A 24 -13.43 -10.24 9.42
N GLN A 25 -12.12 -10.19 9.12
CA GLN A 25 -11.12 -9.58 9.98
C GLN A 25 -10.18 -8.63 9.22
N PRO A 26 -9.79 -7.50 9.83
CA PRO A 26 -8.76 -6.63 9.28
C PRO A 26 -7.46 -7.40 9.02
N THR A 27 -6.81 -7.11 7.89
CA THR A 27 -5.52 -7.70 7.53
C THR A 27 -4.45 -6.62 7.39
N LEU A 28 -3.32 -6.80 8.07
CA LEU A 28 -2.11 -6.00 7.91
C LEU A 28 -1.07 -6.77 7.09
N ILE A 29 -0.82 -6.31 5.87
CA ILE A 29 0.25 -6.85 5.02
C ILE A 29 1.52 -6.03 5.25
N LYS A 30 2.56 -6.67 5.79
CA LYS A 30 3.90 -6.08 5.93
C LYS A 30 4.71 -6.33 4.67
N LEU A 31 4.43 -5.53 3.65
CA LEU A 31 4.97 -5.72 2.30
C LEU A 31 6.51 -5.79 2.29
N PHE A 32 7.17 -4.88 3.01
CA PHE A 32 8.63 -4.81 3.11
C PHE A 32 9.25 -5.67 4.23
N GLY A 33 8.45 -6.54 4.85
CA GLY A 33 8.90 -7.48 5.87
C GLY A 33 8.68 -7.02 7.30
N ASP A 34 9.18 -7.86 8.23
CA ASP A 34 9.08 -7.66 9.67
C ASP A 34 10.48 -7.74 10.28
N TRP A 35 10.82 -6.79 11.15
CA TRP A 35 12.10 -6.79 11.86
C TRP A 35 12.26 -8.01 12.79
N GLN A 36 11.15 -8.60 13.23
CA GLN A 36 11.14 -9.85 14.01
C GLN A 36 11.43 -11.08 13.15
N GLN A 37 11.34 -10.95 11.82
CA GLN A 37 11.61 -11.99 10.84
C GLN A 37 12.63 -11.47 9.82
N PRO A 38 13.92 -11.38 10.16
CA PRO A 38 14.92 -10.68 9.32
C PRO A 38 15.00 -11.19 7.88
N ALA A 39 14.75 -12.49 7.65
CA ALA A 39 14.75 -13.08 6.31
C ALA A 39 13.61 -12.57 5.40
N SER A 40 12.61 -11.90 5.96
CA SER A 40 11.50 -11.30 5.21
C SER A 40 11.76 -9.85 4.80
N LEU A 41 12.85 -9.23 5.25
CA LEU A 41 13.11 -7.81 5.03
C LEU A 41 13.46 -7.51 3.57
N VAL A 42 12.83 -6.48 3.02
CA VAL A 42 13.09 -5.97 1.67
C VAL A 42 13.76 -4.61 1.84
N VAL A 43 15.08 -4.56 1.72
CA VAL A 43 15.87 -3.38 2.09
C VAL A 43 16.60 -2.79 0.89
N THR A 44 17.21 -3.62 0.06
CA THR A 44 18.01 -3.15 -1.08
C THR A 44 17.12 -2.86 -2.30
N GLU A 45 17.62 -2.06 -3.23
CA GLU A 45 16.96 -1.85 -4.53
C GLU A 45 16.74 -3.17 -5.29
N GLN A 46 17.68 -4.12 -5.15
CA GLN A 46 17.54 -5.46 -5.71
C GLN A 46 16.37 -6.21 -5.06
N ASP A 47 16.23 -6.17 -3.74
CA ASP A 47 15.12 -6.79 -3.03
C ASP A 47 13.79 -6.19 -3.46
N GLN A 48 13.71 -4.86 -3.55
CA GLN A 48 12.52 -4.15 -4.01
C GLN A 48 12.17 -4.52 -5.45
N SER A 49 13.16 -4.58 -6.34
CA SER A 49 12.96 -5.06 -7.71
C SER A 49 12.42 -6.48 -7.72
N MET A 50 13.04 -7.40 -6.96
CA MET A 50 12.58 -8.78 -6.83
C MET A 50 11.16 -8.87 -6.27
N LEU A 51 10.79 -8.02 -5.31
CA LEU A 51 9.43 -7.98 -4.77
C LEU A 51 8.44 -7.54 -5.84
N LEU A 52 8.72 -6.42 -6.50
CA LEU A 52 7.83 -5.82 -7.49
C LEU A 52 7.67 -6.68 -8.75
N ASN A 53 8.60 -7.58 -9.07
CA ASN A 53 8.42 -8.54 -10.17
C ASN A 53 8.01 -9.95 -9.70
N GLY A 54 7.65 -10.12 -8.43
CA GLY A 54 7.16 -11.40 -7.90
C GLY A 54 8.23 -12.49 -7.78
N ARG A 55 9.51 -12.11 -7.72
CA ARG A 55 10.65 -13.03 -7.58
C ARG A 55 11.25 -13.04 -6.17
N PHE A 56 10.76 -12.21 -5.26
CA PHE A 56 11.25 -12.21 -3.87
C PHE A 56 10.82 -13.49 -3.15
N PRO A 57 11.73 -14.23 -2.50
CA PRO A 57 11.40 -15.48 -1.82
C PRO A 57 10.26 -15.33 -0.82
N ASN A 58 9.25 -16.21 -0.92
CA ASN A 58 8.09 -16.26 -0.03
C ASN A 58 7.25 -14.96 0.03
N LYS A 59 7.28 -14.11 -1.01
CA LYS A 59 6.43 -12.91 -1.13
C LYS A 59 5.76 -12.74 -2.49
N ALA A 60 5.86 -13.75 -3.37
CA ALA A 60 5.33 -13.65 -4.73
C ALA A 60 3.79 -13.56 -4.71
N ALA A 61 3.14 -14.35 -3.86
CA ALA A 61 1.69 -14.30 -3.72
C ALA A 61 1.23 -13.04 -2.97
N ILE A 62 2.05 -12.52 -2.04
CA ILE A 62 1.75 -11.25 -1.35
C ILE A 62 1.63 -10.09 -2.32
N ILE A 63 2.61 -9.89 -3.21
CA ILE A 63 2.58 -8.74 -4.13
C ILE A 63 1.36 -8.80 -5.05
N ASP A 64 0.98 -10.00 -5.51
CA ASP A 64 -0.21 -10.19 -6.34
C ASP A 64 -1.50 -9.95 -5.55
N THR A 65 -1.53 -10.33 -4.27
CA THR A 65 -2.63 -10.03 -3.36
C THR A 65 -2.79 -8.52 -3.16
N VAL A 66 -1.70 -7.79 -2.95
CA VAL A 66 -1.71 -6.32 -2.83
C VAL A 66 -2.21 -5.67 -4.12
N ARG A 67 -1.72 -6.13 -5.27
CA ARG A 67 -2.20 -5.64 -6.58
C ARG A 67 -3.69 -5.87 -6.76
N LEU A 68 -4.18 -7.06 -6.40
CA LEU A 68 -5.60 -7.38 -6.49
C LEU A 68 -6.43 -6.48 -5.57
N ALA A 69 -5.99 -6.26 -4.32
CA ALA A 69 -6.66 -5.38 -3.38
C ALA A 69 -6.78 -3.96 -3.93
N LEU A 70 -5.68 -3.41 -4.46
CA LEU A 70 -5.66 -2.06 -5.06
C LEU A 70 -6.49 -1.95 -6.35
N LYS A 71 -6.69 -3.05 -7.08
CA LYS A 71 -7.58 -3.10 -8.26
C LYS A 71 -9.05 -3.20 -7.90
N THR A 72 -9.39 -3.75 -6.74
CA THR A 72 -10.76 -4.12 -6.37
C THR A 72 -11.37 -3.23 -5.29
N HIS A 73 -10.56 -2.45 -4.58
CA HIS A 73 -11.00 -1.56 -3.52
C HIS A 73 -10.49 -0.14 -3.74
N ALA A 74 -11.25 0.85 -3.26
CA ALA A 74 -10.75 2.20 -3.13
C ALA A 74 -9.58 2.22 -2.13
N ALA A 75 -8.51 2.94 -2.47
CA ALA A 75 -7.28 2.94 -1.69
C ALA A 75 -6.98 4.34 -1.13
N LEU A 76 -6.55 4.39 0.13
CA LEU A 76 -6.09 5.60 0.79
C LEU A 76 -4.63 5.42 1.20
N PHE A 77 -3.78 6.29 0.66
CA PHE A 77 -2.34 6.28 0.88
C PHE A 77 -1.94 7.41 1.83
N ILE A 78 -1.24 7.06 2.91
CA ILE A 78 -0.89 7.99 3.98
C ILE A 78 0.57 7.79 4.35
N GLY A 79 1.33 8.89 4.42
CA GLY A 79 2.73 8.87 4.84
C GLY A 79 3.68 8.18 3.85
N ILE A 80 3.24 7.94 2.62
CA ILE A 80 4.07 7.40 1.55
C ILE A 80 4.77 8.53 0.78
N ASN A 81 5.93 8.24 0.19
CA ASN A 81 6.56 9.11 -0.80
C ASN A 81 6.08 8.72 -2.22
N LEU A 82 5.23 9.52 -2.88
CA LEU A 82 4.72 9.25 -4.23
C LEU A 82 5.81 9.44 -5.30
N ARG A 83 6.89 10.15 -4.98
CA ARG A 83 8.08 10.28 -5.84
C ARG A 83 9.05 9.11 -5.66
N ASP A 84 8.76 8.16 -4.78
CA ASP A 84 9.51 6.91 -4.67
C ASP A 84 9.26 6.05 -5.91
N THR A 85 10.34 5.57 -6.53
CA THR A 85 10.28 4.76 -7.74
C THR A 85 9.59 3.43 -7.49
N ALA A 86 9.80 2.78 -6.34
CA ALA A 86 9.14 1.52 -6.00
C ALA A 86 7.62 1.69 -5.90
N ILE A 87 7.17 2.81 -5.32
CA ILE A 87 5.75 3.16 -5.24
C ILE A 87 5.19 3.43 -6.64
N THR A 88 5.89 4.22 -7.46
CA THR A 88 5.47 4.51 -8.83
C THR A 88 5.33 3.23 -9.66
N VAL A 89 6.31 2.32 -9.58
CA VAL A 89 6.28 1.02 -10.28
C VAL A 89 5.14 0.13 -9.78
N LEU A 90 4.87 0.11 -8.47
CA LEU A 90 3.73 -0.63 -7.93
C LEU A 90 2.41 -0.13 -8.51
N PHE A 91 2.21 1.19 -8.53
CA PHE A 91 1.03 1.81 -9.13
C PHE A 91 0.92 1.53 -10.62
N ASP A 92 2.01 1.69 -11.36
CA ASP A 92 2.03 1.46 -12.80
C ASP A 92 1.66 -0.01 -13.13
N SER A 93 1.98 -0.96 -12.24
CA SER A 93 1.59 -2.37 -12.38
C SER A 93 0.10 -2.66 -12.17
N ILE A 94 -0.64 -1.72 -11.57
CA ILE A 94 -2.09 -1.85 -11.32
C ILE A 94 -2.94 -0.89 -12.15
N THR A 95 -2.37 0.18 -12.67
CA THR A 95 -3.05 1.15 -13.55
C THR A 95 -3.15 0.61 -14.96
N GLY A 96 -4.27 0.83 -15.65
CA GLY A 96 -4.47 0.45 -17.05
C GLY A 96 -5.84 -0.14 -17.39
N SER A 97 -6.71 -0.39 -16.41
CA SER A 97 -8.10 -0.78 -16.68
C SER A 97 -9.02 0.44 -16.67
N GLN A 98 -10.03 0.43 -17.55
CA GLN A 98 -11.13 1.41 -17.57
C GLN A 98 -12.01 1.39 -16.30
N PHE A 99 -11.78 0.44 -15.39
CA PHE A 99 -12.53 0.20 -14.16
C PHE A 99 -11.65 0.35 -12.92
N GLN A 100 -10.62 1.19 -12.97
CA GLN A 100 -9.78 1.46 -11.81
C GLN A 100 -10.61 2.06 -10.68
N GLN A 101 -10.50 1.45 -9.50
CA GLN A 101 -11.06 2.03 -8.28
C GLN A 101 -10.39 3.37 -7.98
N PRO A 102 -11.10 4.31 -7.34
CA PRO A 102 -10.52 5.58 -6.96
C PRO A 102 -9.41 5.37 -5.91
N ALA A 103 -8.31 6.08 -6.09
CA ALA A 103 -7.24 6.16 -5.12
C ALA A 103 -7.11 7.59 -4.57
N PHE A 104 -6.69 7.70 -3.31
CA PHE A 104 -6.48 8.96 -2.62
C PHE A 104 -5.12 8.94 -1.95
N ALA A 105 -4.37 10.02 -1.99
CA ALA A 105 -3.12 10.14 -1.25
C ALA A 105 -3.07 11.44 -0.46
N VAL A 106 -2.70 11.33 0.81
CA VAL A 106 -2.51 12.49 1.70
C VAL A 106 -1.09 12.99 1.55
N TRP A 107 -0.92 14.18 1.01
CA TRP A 107 0.36 14.78 0.71
C TRP A 107 0.31 16.30 0.83
N SER A 108 1.15 16.88 1.70
CA SER A 108 1.23 18.34 1.84
C SER A 108 2.15 18.98 0.80
N GLY A 109 1.65 19.99 0.09
CA GLY A 109 2.46 20.85 -0.77
C GLY A 109 2.91 20.20 -2.09
N MET A 110 2.12 19.29 -2.64
CA MET A 110 2.33 18.83 -4.03
C MET A 110 1.97 19.95 -5.01
N ASP A 111 2.76 20.11 -6.07
CA ASP A 111 2.43 21.08 -7.12
C ASP A 111 1.14 20.68 -7.85
N VAL A 112 0.36 21.68 -8.29
CA VAL A 112 -0.95 21.45 -8.94
C VAL A 112 -0.79 20.64 -10.22
N GLN A 113 0.24 20.87 -11.02
CA GLN A 113 0.46 20.12 -12.26
C GLN A 113 0.84 18.67 -11.97
N GLU A 114 1.64 18.45 -10.92
CA GLU A 114 2.00 17.10 -10.46
C GLU A 114 0.75 16.36 -9.95
N ALA A 115 -0.09 17.02 -9.14
CA ALA A 115 -1.33 16.44 -8.64
C ALA A 115 -2.31 16.08 -9.77
N GLU A 116 -2.46 16.94 -10.78
CA GLU A 116 -3.28 16.65 -11.96
C GLU A 116 -2.73 15.50 -12.81
N ALA A 117 -1.40 15.38 -12.90
CA ALA A 117 -0.77 14.24 -13.59
C ALA A 117 -1.08 12.92 -12.87
N TRP A 118 -1.05 12.88 -11.53
CA TRP A 118 -1.46 11.71 -10.75
C TRP A 118 -2.95 11.38 -10.96
N ARG A 119 -3.82 12.40 -10.93
CA ARG A 119 -5.26 12.25 -11.13
C ARG A 119 -5.57 11.66 -12.51
N SER A 120 -4.99 12.24 -13.55
CA SER A 120 -5.30 11.89 -14.94
C SER A 120 -4.72 10.54 -15.36
N ASN A 121 -3.51 10.22 -14.91
CA ASN A 121 -2.82 8.99 -15.35
C ASN A 121 -3.18 7.76 -14.50
N ARG A 122 -3.53 7.95 -13.23
CA ARG A 122 -3.62 6.86 -12.24
C ARG A 122 -4.89 6.87 -11.41
N ASN A 123 -5.86 7.74 -11.74
CA ASN A 123 -7.09 7.92 -10.96
C ASN A 123 -6.81 8.16 -9.46
N LEU A 124 -5.70 8.86 -9.16
CA LEU A 124 -5.23 9.11 -7.80
C LEU A 124 -5.40 10.58 -7.47
N THR A 125 -6.29 10.86 -6.51
CA THR A 125 -6.57 12.22 -6.04
C THR A 125 -5.63 12.58 -4.89
N ILE A 126 -4.96 13.72 -5.00
CA ILE A 126 -4.13 14.26 -3.93
C ILE A 126 -5.00 15.05 -2.96
N ILE A 127 -4.90 14.73 -1.68
CA ILE A 127 -5.47 15.46 -0.56
C ILE A 127 -4.34 16.29 0.04
N ASP A 128 -4.39 17.61 -0.15
CA ASP A 128 -3.39 18.54 0.36
C ASP A 128 -3.55 18.75 1.87
N ASP A 129 -2.99 17.83 2.64
CA ASP A 129 -2.99 17.85 4.10
C ASP A 129 -1.74 17.15 4.65
N HIS A 130 -1.40 17.42 5.90
CA HIS A 130 -0.33 16.74 6.60
C HIS A 130 -0.82 15.36 7.09
N PRO A 131 -0.12 14.24 6.80
CA PRO A 131 -0.59 12.88 7.09
C PRO A 131 -1.06 12.65 8.54
N ALA A 132 -0.32 13.18 9.51
CA ALA A 132 -0.67 13.05 10.93
C ALA A 132 -1.92 13.87 11.32
N ALA A 133 -2.08 15.07 10.76
CA ALA A 133 -3.23 15.93 11.04
C ALA A 133 -4.50 15.33 10.44
N PHE A 134 -4.41 14.85 9.19
CA PHE A 134 -5.49 14.14 8.51
C PHE A 134 -5.98 12.92 9.30
N LEU A 135 -5.06 12.09 9.81
CA LEU A 135 -5.42 10.93 10.64
C LEU A 135 -6.11 11.34 11.95
N GLN A 136 -5.69 12.43 12.58
CA GLN A 136 -6.36 12.94 13.79
C GLN A 136 -7.77 13.45 13.49
N ALA A 137 -7.97 14.12 12.35
CA ALA A 137 -9.29 14.58 11.93
C ALA A 137 -10.25 13.40 11.69
N LEU A 138 -9.78 12.32 11.06
CA LEU A 138 -10.57 11.10 10.84
C LEU A 138 -11.01 10.42 12.14
N LEU A 139 -10.22 10.51 13.21
CA LEU A 139 -10.59 9.92 14.51
C LEU A 139 -11.69 10.71 15.24
N ASN A 140 -11.90 11.97 14.86
CA ASN A 140 -12.87 12.87 15.47
C ASN A 140 -14.18 12.99 14.67
N THR A 141 -14.35 12.17 13.62
CA THR A 141 -15.56 12.10 12.79
C THR A 141 -16.44 10.94 13.23
#